data_AF-A0A353W4D2-F1
#
_entry.id   AF-A0A353W4D2-F1
#
_cell.length_a   1.000
_cell.length_b   1.000
_cell.length_c   1.000
_cell.angle_alpha   90.00
_cell.angle_beta   90.00
_cell.angle_gamma   90.00
#
_symmetry.space_group_name_H-M   'P 1'
#
loop_
_entity.id
_entity.type
_entity.pdbx_description
1 polymer ?
#
loop_
_entity_poly.entity_id
_entity_poly.type
_entity_poly.pdbx_seq_one_letter_code
_entity_poly.pdbx_strand_id
1 'polypeptide(L)'
;MNKWVYLFKEGNASMKKTLGGKGANLSEMTNIGLPVPPGMTITTEACLEFYKNGKKLTQEIISQLHDNLKVVEKTMGKRFGDSENPLLVSVRSGAAISMPGMMD
;
A
#
# COMPACT_ATOMS: atom_id res chain seq x y z
N MET A 1 -14.00 -4.49 -11.80
CA MET A 1 -13.23 -4.84 -10.58
C MET A 1 -12.62 -3.57 -10.05
N ASN A 2 -12.71 -3.34 -8.75
CA ASN A 2 -12.12 -2.15 -8.12
C ASN A 2 -10.64 -2.42 -7.85
N LYS A 3 -9.80 -1.40 -8.04
CA LYS A 3 -8.38 -1.48 -7.67
C LYS A 3 -8.23 -1.01 -6.23
N TRP A 4 -7.86 -1.93 -5.34
CA TRP A 4 -7.79 -1.75 -3.88
C TRP A 4 -6.36 -1.58 -3.37
N VAL A 5 -5.37 -2.02 -4.15
CA VAL A 5 -3.94 -1.94 -3.79
C VAL A 5 -3.16 -1.39 -4.98
N TYR A 6 -2.36 -0.37 -4.72
CA TYR A 6 -1.54 0.32 -5.70
C TYR A 6 -0.06 0.19 -5.33
N LEU A 7 0.79 -0.26 -6.24
CA LEU A 7 2.23 -0.05 -6.10
C LEU A 7 2.53 1.45 -6.15
N PHE A 8 3.60 1.91 -5.51
CA PHE A 8 3.94 3.34 -5.53
C PHE A 8 4.07 3.91 -6.95
N LYS A 9 4.58 3.12 -7.91
CA LYS A 9 4.69 3.51 -9.33
C LYS A 9 3.34 3.70 -10.06
N GLU A 10 2.22 3.33 -9.44
CA GLU A 10 0.88 3.38 -10.04
C GLU A 10 0.02 4.54 -9.49
N GLY A 11 0.50 5.22 -8.45
CA GLY A 11 -0.14 6.39 -7.86
C GLY A 11 0.53 7.70 -8.29
N ASN A 12 0.06 8.83 -7.77
CA ASN A 12 0.73 10.13 -7.87
C ASN A 12 0.18 11.11 -6.81
N ALA A 13 0.76 12.31 -6.71
CA ALA A 13 0.39 13.32 -5.72
C ALA A 13 -1.09 13.79 -5.76
N SER A 14 -1.79 13.62 -6.89
CA SER A 14 -3.20 14.02 -7.02
C SER A 14 -4.16 13.02 -6.36
N MET A 15 -3.72 11.78 -6.12
CA MET A 15 -4.56 10.68 -5.64
C MET A 15 -4.70 10.64 -4.10
N LYS A 16 -4.56 11.77 -3.40
CA LYS A 16 -4.62 11.86 -1.92
C LYS A 16 -5.92 11.31 -1.33
N LYS A 17 -7.04 11.45 -2.05
CA LYS A 17 -8.32 10.91 -1.59
C LYS A 17 -8.31 9.38 -1.50
N THR A 18 -7.70 8.72 -2.47
CA THR A 18 -7.66 7.26 -2.62
C THR A 18 -6.46 6.64 -1.90
N LEU A 19 -5.29 7.27 -1.93
CA LEU A 19 -4.04 6.71 -1.37
C LEU A 19 -3.66 7.31 0.00
N GLY A 20 -4.41 8.31 0.47
CA GLY A 20 -3.99 9.12 1.60
C GLY A 20 -2.80 10.03 1.27
N GLY A 21 -2.46 10.95 2.18
CA GLY A 21 -1.36 11.89 1.99
C GLY A 21 0.00 11.22 1.86
N LYS A 22 0.30 10.24 2.72
CA LYS A 22 1.58 9.50 2.70
C LYS A 22 1.71 8.64 1.43
N GLY A 23 0.69 7.86 1.08
CA GLY A 23 0.71 6.99 -0.10
C GLY A 23 0.83 7.78 -1.40
N ALA A 24 0.09 8.89 -1.53
CA ALA A 24 0.19 9.78 -2.69
C ALA A 24 1.60 10.41 -2.81
N ASN A 25 2.20 10.86 -1.71
CA ASN A 25 3.54 11.43 -1.73
C ASN A 25 4.63 10.37 -2.02
N LEU A 26 4.54 9.16 -1.45
CA LEU A 26 5.46 8.07 -1.76
C LEU A 26 5.40 7.68 -3.23
N SER A 27 4.20 7.69 -3.80
CA SER A 27 3.98 7.46 -5.23
C SER A 27 4.62 8.55 -6.08
N GLU A 28 4.41 9.81 -5.71
CA GLU A 28 5.04 10.95 -6.39
C GLU A 28 6.57 10.87 -6.34
N MET A 29 7.13 10.66 -5.16
CA MET A 29 8.58 10.52 -4.97
C MET A 29 9.15 9.38 -5.82
N THR A 30 8.44 8.27 -5.91
CA THR A 30 8.83 7.13 -6.77
C THR A 30 8.82 7.52 -8.25
N ASN A 31 7.78 8.23 -8.71
CA ASN A 31 7.63 8.61 -10.12
C ASN A 31 8.63 9.67 -10.57
N ILE A 32 9.05 10.58 -9.68
CA ILE A 32 10.11 11.57 -9.98
C ILE A 32 11.53 10.99 -9.85
N GLY A 33 11.66 9.69 -9.55
CA GLY A 33 12.95 9.00 -9.53
C GLY A 33 13.75 9.14 -8.23
N LEU A 34 13.13 9.58 -7.13
CA LEU A 34 13.80 9.53 -5.83
C LEU A 34 13.98 8.06 -5.38
N PRO A 35 15.03 7.76 -4.60
CA PRO A 35 15.33 6.41 -4.13
C PRO A 35 14.37 5.98 -3.02
N VAL A 36 13.11 5.74 -3.37
CA VAL A 36 12.07 5.22 -2.49
C VAL A 36 12.12 3.69 -2.53
N PRO A 37 12.23 2.98 -1.39
CA PRO A 37 12.08 1.53 -1.37
C PRO A 37 10.75 1.09 -1.99
N PRO A 38 10.71 0.00 -2.77
CA PRO A 38 9.48 -0.45 -3.40
C PRO A 38 8.43 -0.79 -2.34
N GLY A 39 7.19 -0.46 -2.65
CA GLY A 39 6.08 -0.68 -1.74
C GLY A 39 4.74 -0.43 -2.43
N MET A 40 3.70 -0.49 -1.62
CA MET A 40 2.32 -0.37 -2.06
C MET A 40 1.47 0.35 -1.03
N THR A 41 0.32 0.85 -1.47
CA THR A 41 -0.71 1.48 -0.63
C THR A 41 -2.02 0.73 -0.80
N ILE A 42 -2.64 0.36 0.32
CA ILE A 42 -4.02 -0.11 0.36
C ILE A 42 -4.92 1.13 0.44
N THR A 43 -5.92 1.22 -0.43
CA THR A 43 -6.67 2.48 -0.59
C THR A 43 -7.56 2.82 0.61
N THR A 44 -7.96 4.09 0.70
CA THR A 44 -8.96 4.55 1.67
C THR A 44 -10.32 3.90 1.42
N GLU A 45 -10.68 3.63 0.17
CA GLU A 45 -11.91 2.92 -0.18
C GLU A 45 -11.88 1.47 0.31
N ALA A 46 -10.73 0.79 0.29
CA ALA A 46 -10.59 -0.55 0.87
C ALA A 46 -10.82 -0.54 2.40
N CYS A 47 -10.43 0.54 3.08
CA CYS A 47 -10.73 0.74 4.50
C CYS A 47 -12.25 0.93 4.72
N LEU A 48 -12.92 1.72 3.89
CA LEU A 48 -14.39 1.86 3.95
C LEU A 48 -15.08 0.52 3.72
N GLU A 49 -14.61 -0.26 2.75
CA GLU A 49 -15.15 -1.58 2.45
C GLU A 49 -14.97 -2.56 3.62
N PHE A 50 -13.80 -2.54 4.28
CA PHE A 50 -13.57 -3.31 5.50
C PHE A 50 -14.62 -3.01 6.58
N TYR A 51 -14.96 -1.74 6.82
CA TYR A 51 -16.00 -1.38 7.79
C TYR A 51 -17.40 -1.79 7.34
N LYS A 52 -17.74 -1.59 6.05
CA LYS A 52 -19.03 -2.02 5.48
C LYS A 52 -19.25 -3.52 5.59
N ASN A 53 -18.18 -4.29 5.41
CA ASN A 53 -18.19 -5.75 5.48
C ASN A 53 -18.00 -6.30 6.90
N GLY A 54 -18.39 -5.53 7.93
CA GLY A 54 -18.34 -5.98 9.32
C GLY A 54 -16.92 -6.20 9.86
N LYS A 55 -15.99 -5.31 9.49
CA LYS A 55 -14.56 -5.39 9.85
C LYS A 55 -13.88 -6.65 9.31
N LYS A 56 -14.19 -7.01 8.06
CA LYS A 56 -13.58 -8.13 7.36
C LYS A 56 -13.09 -7.70 5.98
N LEU A 57 -11.87 -8.08 5.64
CA LEU A 57 -11.34 -7.88 4.29
C LEU A 57 -12.03 -8.84 3.32
N THR A 58 -12.30 -8.36 2.11
CA THR A 58 -12.80 -9.20 1.02
C THR A 58 -11.65 -10.03 0.43
N GLN A 59 -11.98 -11.16 -0.20
CA GLN A 59 -10.97 -11.99 -0.89
C GLN A 59 -10.29 -11.24 -2.04
N GLU A 60 -11.00 -10.30 -2.68
CA GLU A 60 -10.44 -9.46 -3.74
C GLU A 60 -9.32 -8.54 -3.21
N ILE A 61 -9.51 -7.90 -2.05
CA ILE A 61 -8.48 -7.06 -1.42
C ILE A 61 -7.26 -7.89 -1.03
N ILE A 62 -7.48 -9.06 -0.43
CA ILE A 62 -6.41 -9.98 -0.02
C ILE A 62 -5.60 -10.46 -1.24
N SER A 63 -6.27 -10.85 -2.33
CA SER A 63 -5.59 -11.27 -3.56
C SER A 63 -4.71 -10.16 -4.13
N GLN A 64 -5.24 -8.93 -4.26
CA GLN A 64 -4.46 -7.80 -4.78
C GLN A 64 -3.27 -7.43 -3.88
N LEU A 65 -3.41 -7.58 -2.57
CA LEU A 65 -2.30 -7.40 -1.64
C LEU A 65 -1.19 -8.42 -1.90
N HIS A 66 -1.53 -9.71 -2.01
CA HIS A 66 -0.56 -10.76 -2.29
C HIS A 66 0.10 -10.62 -3.67
N ASP A 67 -0.66 -10.24 -4.69
CA ASP A 67 -0.11 -10.06 -6.04
C ASP A 67 0.87 -8.89 -6.09
N ASN A 68 0.59 -7.78 -5.40
CA ASN A 68 1.53 -6.68 -5.30
C ASN A 68 2.74 -7.01 -4.40
N LEU A 69 2.56 -7.82 -3.36
CA LEU A 69 3.67 -8.29 -2.53
C LEU A 69 4.69 -9.10 -3.36
N LYS A 70 4.23 -9.97 -4.27
CA LYS A 70 5.11 -10.69 -5.21
C LYS A 70 5.93 -9.74 -6.09
N VAL A 71 5.36 -8.59 -6.48
CA VAL A 71 6.09 -7.58 -7.24
C VAL A 71 7.19 -6.93 -6.40
N VAL A 72 6.90 -6.62 -5.12
CA VAL A 72 7.90 -6.09 -4.19
C VAL A 72 9.01 -7.10 -3.93
N GLU A 73 8.66 -8.36 -3.66
CA GLU A 73 9.61 -9.48 -3.49
C GLU A 73 10.55 -9.59 -4.68
N LYS A 74 9.99 -9.64 -5.90
CA LYS A 74 10.77 -9.71 -7.14
C LYS A 74 11.70 -8.50 -7.31
N THR A 75 11.23 -7.30 -6.97
CA THR A 75 12.02 -6.07 -7.12
C THR A 75 13.18 -6.01 -6.12
N MET A 76 12.95 -6.51 -4.91
CA MET A 76 13.96 -6.54 -3.85
C MET A 76 14.90 -7.75 -3.93
N GLY A 77 14.54 -8.77 -4.70
CA GLY A 77 15.27 -10.06 -4.70
C GLY A 77 15.19 -10.77 -3.35
N LYS A 78 14.08 -10.60 -2.62
CA LYS A 78 13.84 -11.15 -1.28
C LYS A 78 12.43 -11.71 -1.18
N ARG A 79 12.16 -12.56 -0.20
CA ARG A 79 10.84 -13.19 -0.04
C ARG A 79 10.27 -12.99 1.38
N PHE A 80 8.99 -12.63 1.45
CA PHE A 80 8.29 -12.41 2.70
C PHE A 80 8.06 -13.74 3.42
N GLY A 81 8.50 -13.82 4.67
CA GLY A 81 8.45 -15.06 5.46
C GLY A 81 9.55 -16.08 5.15
N ASP A 82 10.53 -15.73 4.31
CA ASP A 82 11.69 -16.59 4.05
C ASP A 82 12.70 -16.54 5.22
N SER A 83 13.22 -17.70 5.64
CA SER A 83 14.14 -17.81 6.77
C SER A 83 15.59 -17.47 6.43
N GLU A 84 16.00 -17.57 5.17
CA GLU A 84 17.38 -17.33 4.73
C GLU A 84 17.58 -15.94 4.12
N ASN A 85 16.62 -15.46 3.33
CA ASN A 85 16.65 -14.12 2.74
C ASN A 85 15.32 -13.36 2.88
N PRO A 86 14.98 -12.93 4.12
CA PRO A 86 13.69 -12.35 4.44
C PRO A 86 13.48 -10.97 3.81
N LEU A 87 12.31 -10.76 3.20
CA LEU A 87 11.74 -9.44 2.98
C LEU A 87 11.06 -8.96 4.25
N LEU A 88 11.55 -7.88 4.84
CA LEU A 88 10.91 -7.18 5.95
C LEU A 88 10.15 -5.98 5.40
N VAL A 89 8.98 -5.71 5.98
CA VAL A 89 8.12 -4.58 5.58
C VAL A 89 7.82 -3.69 6.77
N SER A 90 7.60 -2.41 6.49
CA SER A 90 6.99 -1.49 7.45
C SER A 90 5.55 -1.24 7.03
N VAL A 91 4.63 -1.24 8.00
CA VAL A 91 3.22 -0.90 7.79
C VAL A 91 2.99 0.45 8.45
N ARG A 92 2.44 1.41 7.71
CA ARG A 92 2.25 2.79 8.18
C ARG A 92 0.85 3.27 7.81
N SER A 93 0.14 3.84 8.78
CA SER A 93 -1.17 4.44 8.53
C SER A 93 -1.03 5.75 7.72
N GLY A 94 -2.01 6.01 6.85
CA GLY A 94 -2.07 7.22 6.03
C GLY A 94 -3.51 7.57 5.65
N ALA A 95 -4.00 8.72 6.12
CA ALA A 95 -5.32 9.24 5.80
C ALA A 95 -5.20 10.35 4.75
N ALA A 96 -6.33 10.70 4.11
CA ALA A 96 -6.40 11.80 3.15
C ALA A 96 -6.03 13.16 3.79
N ILE A 97 -6.38 13.34 5.07
CA ILE A 97 -6.02 14.48 5.90
C ILE A 97 -5.27 13.94 7.12
N SER A 98 -4.24 14.65 7.57
CA SER A 98 -3.49 14.27 8.76
C SER A 98 -4.41 14.26 9.98
N MET A 99 -4.58 13.11 10.62
CA MET A 99 -5.36 12.96 11.84
C MET A 99 -4.43 12.58 13.00
N PRO A 100 -4.36 13.40 14.07
CA PRO A 100 -3.74 12.98 15.32
C PRO A 100 -4.47 11.74 15.89
N GLY A 101 -3.73 10.73 16.35
CA GLY A 101 -4.29 9.52 16.96
C GLY A 101 -4.53 8.31 16.03
N MET A 102 -4.03 8.34 14.79
CA MET A 102 -3.95 7.12 13.98
C MET A 102 -2.83 6.20 14.48
N MET A 103 -2.98 4.90 14.21
CA MET A 103 -2.01 3.84 14.50
C MET A 103 -0.59 4.25 14.06
N ASP A 104 0.37 4.12 14.97
CA ASP A 104 1.81 4.30 14.72
C ASP A 104 2.36 3.21 13.78
#